data_AF-A0A820NMT6-F1
#
_entry.id   AF-A0A820NMT6-F1
#
_cell.length_a   1.000
_cell.length_b   1.000
_cell.length_c   1.000
_cell.angle_alpha   90.00
_cell.angle_beta   90.00
_cell.angle_gamma   90.00
#
_symmetry.space_group_name_H-M   'P 1'
#
loop_
_entity.id
_entity.type
_entity.pdbx_description
1 polymer ?
#
loop_
_entity_poly.entity_id
_entity_poly.type
_entity_poly.pdbx_seq_one_letter_code
_entity_poly.pdbx_strand_id
1 'polypeptide(L)'
;ASVPLGLIVTTNDVTLATGKVNQALNFNSSSSYYQIQSFVLLGISNYAYSIALWVKRTSTGGGTLVHLSTQTDGLGWCVTLLGFRSTGEIVATNWDYYGKEVVGPVILINVWTHVASTFSTINGLRFYINGIYSGTTGV
;
A
#
# COMPACT_ATOMS: atom_id res chain seq x y z
N ALA A 1 11.05 10.90 -12.26
CA ALA A 1 10.01 11.90 -11.94
C ALA A 1 10.58 12.84 -10.89
N SER A 2 10.65 14.14 -11.16
CA SER A 2 11.08 15.13 -10.17
C SER A 2 10.00 15.22 -9.09
N VAL A 3 10.35 14.90 -7.84
CA VAL A 3 9.46 15.11 -6.71
C VAL A 3 9.74 16.51 -6.16
N PRO A 4 8.84 17.49 -6.32
CA PRO A 4 8.99 18.77 -5.64
C PRO A 4 8.75 18.53 -4.13
N LEU A 5 9.48 19.23 -3.25
CA LEU A 5 9.39 19.22 -1.76
C LEU A 5 10.50 18.54 -0.93
N GLY A 6 11.72 18.33 -1.45
CA GLY A 6 12.83 17.86 -0.57
C GLY A 6 12.61 16.47 0.04
N LEU A 7 11.70 15.69 -0.55
CA LEU A 7 11.49 14.29 -0.23
C LEU A 7 12.67 13.48 -0.75
N ILE A 8 13.25 12.65 0.12
CA ILE A 8 14.32 11.71 -0.28
C ILE A 8 13.63 10.48 -0.86
N VAL A 9 14.02 10.15 -2.10
CA VAL A 9 13.51 8.98 -2.82
C VAL A 9 14.65 8.04 -3.15
N THR A 10 14.44 6.75 -2.89
CA THR A 10 15.35 5.68 -3.28
C THR A 10 14.56 4.60 -4.00
N THR A 11 15.12 4.05 -5.07
CA THR A 11 14.46 3.03 -5.88
C THR A 11 15.41 1.90 -6.19
N ASN A 12 14.90 0.67 -6.21
CA ASN A 12 15.62 -0.50 -6.71
C ASN A 12 14.75 -1.21 -7.75
N ASP A 13 15.30 -1.51 -8.93
CA ASP A 13 14.65 -2.30 -9.99
C ASP A 13 13.25 -1.83 -10.44
N VAL A 14 12.96 -0.53 -10.30
CA VAL A 14 11.68 0.06 -10.75
C VAL A 14 11.85 0.77 -12.09
N THR A 15 10.94 0.49 -13.02
CA THR A 15 10.88 1.14 -14.34
C THR A 15 9.58 1.92 -14.50
N LEU A 16 9.54 2.90 -15.41
CA LEU A 16 8.31 3.57 -15.78
C LEU A 16 7.59 2.77 -16.88
N ALA A 17 6.28 2.65 -16.77
CA ALA A 17 5.40 2.05 -17.77
C ALA A 17 4.13 2.88 -17.96
N THR A 18 3.33 2.56 -18.98
CA THR A 18 2.00 3.15 -19.15
C THR A 18 1.10 2.78 -17.97
N GLY A 19 0.64 3.80 -17.25
CA GLY A 19 -0.23 3.64 -16.08
C GLY A 19 -1.71 3.62 -16.43
N LYS A 20 -2.57 3.39 -15.42
CA LYS A 20 -4.01 3.66 -15.56
C LYS A 20 -4.27 5.13 -15.87
N VAL A 21 -3.49 6.00 -15.25
CA VAL A 21 -3.44 7.45 -15.50
C VAL A 21 -1.98 7.78 -15.76
N ASN A 22 -1.67 8.31 -16.95
CA ASN A 22 -0.30 8.69 -17.36
C ASN A 22 0.72 7.54 -17.22
N GLN A 23 1.59 7.61 -16.20
CA GLN A 23 2.67 6.65 -15.95
C GLN A 23 2.43 5.88 -14.65
N ALA A 24 2.95 4.65 -14.62
CA ALA A 24 3.01 3.83 -13.43
C ALA A 24 4.44 3.35 -13.16
N LEU A 25 4.70 3.05 -11.89
CA LEU A 25 5.90 2.32 -11.47
C LEU A 25 5.68 0.83 -11.74
N ASN A 26 6.61 0.23 -12.47
CA ASN A 26 6.62 -1.19 -12.79
C ASN A 26 7.74 -1.88 -12.01
N PHE A 27 7.35 -2.85 -11.18
CA PHE A 27 8.20 -3.60 -10.25
C PHE A 27 8.53 -4.95 -10.89
N ASN A 28 9.76 -5.13 -11.35
CA ASN A 28 10.14 -6.25 -12.23
C ASN A 28 10.78 -7.44 -11.50
N SER A 29 11.07 -7.29 -10.21
CA SER A 29 11.76 -8.30 -9.40
C SER A 29 11.18 -8.35 -7.99
N SER A 30 11.47 -9.42 -7.25
CA SER A 30 11.10 -9.54 -5.82
C SER A 30 11.83 -8.55 -4.92
N SER A 31 12.93 -7.95 -5.40
CA SER A 31 13.70 -6.90 -4.71
C SER A 31 13.31 -5.49 -5.13
N SER A 32 12.32 -5.34 -6.01
CA SER A 32 11.93 -4.02 -6.52
C SER A 32 11.24 -3.19 -5.45
N TYR A 33 11.65 -1.93 -5.28
CA TYR A 33 10.97 -1.00 -4.37
C TYR A 33 11.05 0.45 -4.84
N TYR A 34 10.08 1.25 -4.40
CA TYR A 34 10.08 2.70 -4.50
C TYR A 34 9.87 3.25 -3.09
N GLN A 35 10.92 3.80 -2.52
CA GLN A 35 10.94 4.29 -1.15
C GLN A 35 10.92 5.81 -1.15
N ILE A 36 10.12 6.35 -0.25
CA ILE A 36 10.08 7.77 0.05
C ILE A 36 10.24 7.92 1.56
N GLN A 37 11.08 8.85 1.98
CA GLN A 37 11.35 9.12 3.39
C GLN A 37 10.54 10.32 3.90
N SER A 38 10.61 10.57 5.20
CA SER A 38 10.04 11.75 5.87
C SER A 38 8.51 11.76 6.08
N PHE A 39 7.83 10.62 5.92
CA PHE A 39 6.43 10.45 6.35
C PHE A 39 6.29 10.19 7.85
N VAL A 40 6.86 11.07 8.68
CA VAL A 40 6.99 10.87 10.13
C VAL A 40 5.65 10.67 10.84
N LEU A 41 4.59 11.32 10.35
CA LEU A 41 3.25 11.23 10.95
C LEU A 41 2.63 9.83 10.80
N LEU A 42 2.98 9.08 9.74
CA LEU A 42 2.51 7.70 9.57
C LEU A 42 3.11 6.74 10.61
N GLY A 43 4.26 7.10 11.21
CA GLY A 43 4.88 6.34 12.31
C GLY A 43 4.31 6.67 13.69
N ILE A 44 3.39 7.63 13.81
CA ILE A 44 2.76 7.98 15.08
C ILE A 44 1.53 7.09 15.28
N SER A 45 1.48 6.40 16.42
CA SER A 45 0.32 5.57 16.79
C SER A 45 -0.97 6.39 16.74
N ASN A 46 -2.04 5.80 16.20
CA ASN A 46 -3.37 6.40 16.08
C ASN A 46 -3.47 7.66 15.18
N TYR A 47 -2.42 8.01 14.44
CA TYR A 47 -2.51 9.11 13.48
C TYR A 47 -3.45 8.73 12.32
N ALA A 48 -4.38 9.62 11.97
CA ALA A 48 -5.32 9.36 10.88
C ALA A 48 -4.63 9.51 9.53
N TYR A 49 -4.91 8.59 8.60
CA TYR A 49 -4.29 8.60 7.27
C TYR A 49 -5.23 8.06 6.19
N SER A 50 -4.85 8.28 4.94
CA SER A 50 -5.49 7.68 3.78
C SER A 50 -4.44 7.32 2.73
N ILE A 51 -4.58 6.14 2.15
CA ILE A 51 -3.72 5.63 1.07
C ILE A 51 -4.64 5.29 -0.09
N ALA A 52 -4.35 5.80 -1.28
CA ALA A 52 -5.10 5.49 -2.50
C ALA A 52 -4.14 5.31 -3.67
N LEU A 53 -4.31 4.23 -4.44
CA LEU A 53 -3.50 3.94 -5.61
C LEU A 53 -4.23 3.06 -6.63
N TRP A 54 -3.78 3.15 -7.88
CA TRP A 54 -4.11 2.18 -8.92
C TRP A 54 -3.07 1.06 -8.91
N VAL A 55 -3.51 -0.19 -8.83
CA VAL A 55 -2.66 -1.37 -8.89
C VAL A 55 -3.04 -2.26 -10.07
N LYS A 56 -2.05 -2.82 -10.74
CA LYS A 56 -2.21 -3.88 -11.74
C LYS A 56 -1.21 -4.98 -11.40
N ARG A 57 -1.70 -6.08 -10.83
CA ARG A 57 -0.84 -7.24 -10.53
C ARG A 57 -0.58 -8.05 -11.81
N THR A 58 0.60 -8.62 -11.94
CA THR A 58 1.00 -9.45 -13.10
C THR A 58 1.15 -10.93 -12.76
N SER A 59 1.10 -11.29 -11.47
CA SER A 59 1.18 -12.66 -10.97
C SER A 59 0.15 -12.89 -9.85
N THR A 60 -0.13 -14.16 -9.56
CA THR A 60 -1.10 -14.59 -8.54
C THR A 60 -0.51 -14.70 -7.13
N GLY A 61 0.81 -14.55 -6.98
CA GLY A 61 1.48 -14.59 -5.68
C GLY A 61 1.07 -13.45 -4.75
N GLY A 62 1.33 -13.66 -3.45
CA GLY A 62 1.21 -12.60 -2.45
C GLY A 62 2.31 -11.56 -2.58
N GLY A 63 2.23 -10.50 -1.78
CA GLY A 63 3.27 -9.48 -1.74
C GLY A 63 2.82 -8.18 -1.08
N THR A 64 3.78 -7.32 -0.79
CA THR A 64 3.54 -6.03 -0.15
C THR A 64 3.42 -4.92 -1.20
N LEU A 65 2.44 -4.05 -1.05
CA LEU A 65 2.26 -2.86 -1.90
C LEU A 65 2.68 -1.59 -1.17
N VAL A 66 2.27 -1.45 0.09
CA VAL A 66 2.63 -0.31 0.94
C VAL A 66 3.18 -0.84 2.26
N HIS A 67 4.44 -0.47 2.51
CA HIS A 67 5.20 -0.85 3.69
C HIS A 67 5.65 0.40 4.42
N LEU A 68 5.47 0.43 5.73
CA LEU A 68 6.02 1.43 6.61
C LEU A 68 7.14 0.81 7.44
N SER A 69 8.24 1.53 7.63
CA SER A 69 9.43 1.07 8.33
C SER A 69 10.15 2.24 8.97
N THR A 70 10.81 2.01 10.12
CA THR A 70 11.72 3.00 10.71
C THR A 70 13.09 3.02 10.06
N GLN A 71 13.46 1.98 9.31
CA GLN A 71 14.76 1.85 8.64
C GLN A 71 14.62 1.85 7.12
N THR A 72 15.68 2.27 6.43
CA THR A 72 15.68 2.44 4.96
C THR A 72 15.78 1.14 4.18
N ASP A 73 16.15 0.05 4.81
CA ASP A 73 16.14 -1.31 4.25
C ASP A 73 14.79 -2.02 4.42
N GLY A 74 13.79 -1.35 5.00
CA GLY A 74 12.48 -1.94 5.30
C GLY A 74 12.43 -2.76 6.59
N LEU A 75 13.49 -2.76 7.40
CA LEU A 75 13.61 -3.48 8.67
C LEU A 75 13.33 -2.58 9.90
N GLY A 76 13.56 -3.12 11.10
CA GLY A 76 13.25 -2.45 12.36
C GLY A 76 11.78 -2.61 12.74
N TRP A 77 11.16 -1.54 13.24
CA TRP A 77 9.71 -1.52 13.40
C TRP A 77 9.09 -1.30 12.03
N CYS A 78 8.24 -2.23 11.60
CA CYS A 78 7.64 -2.16 10.29
C CYS A 78 6.24 -2.77 10.24
N VAL A 79 5.43 -2.29 9.30
CA VAL A 79 4.04 -2.68 9.11
C VAL A 79 3.73 -2.63 7.62
N THR A 80 3.21 -3.73 7.08
CA THR A 80 2.52 -3.69 5.79
C THR A 80 1.16 -3.07 6.01
N LEU A 81 0.82 -2.03 5.25
CA LEU A 81 -0.49 -1.34 5.30
C LEU A 81 -1.43 -1.79 4.18
N LEU A 82 -0.84 -2.31 3.10
CA LEU A 82 -1.58 -2.82 1.94
C LEU A 82 -0.74 -3.90 1.25
N GLY A 83 -1.37 -5.02 0.90
CA GLY A 83 -0.70 -6.12 0.20
C GLY A 83 -1.68 -7.14 -0.38
N PHE A 84 -1.13 -8.18 -1.00
CA PHE A 84 -1.86 -9.34 -1.48
C PHE A 84 -1.55 -10.57 -0.62
N ARG A 85 -2.58 -11.36 -0.33
CA ARG A 85 -2.41 -12.74 0.14
C ARG A 85 -1.90 -13.65 -0.98
N SER A 86 -1.35 -14.80 -0.61
CA SER A 86 -0.97 -15.86 -1.56
C SER A 86 -2.14 -16.40 -2.37
N THR A 87 -3.35 -16.31 -1.82
CA THR A 87 -4.64 -16.64 -2.45
C THR A 87 -5.18 -15.51 -3.35
N GLY A 88 -4.54 -14.34 -3.32
CA GLY A 88 -4.77 -13.26 -4.27
C GLY A 88 -5.75 -12.17 -3.84
N GLU A 89 -6.33 -12.27 -2.64
CA GLU A 89 -7.09 -11.19 -2.02
C GLU A 89 -6.19 -10.00 -1.75
N ILE A 90 -6.69 -8.81 -2.04
CA ILE A 90 -6.09 -7.57 -1.58
C ILE A 90 -6.48 -7.32 -0.13
N VAL A 91 -5.52 -6.96 0.72
CA VAL A 91 -5.73 -6.77 2.16
C VAL A 91 -5.18 -5.41 2.57
N ALA A 92 -5.99 -4.66 3.31
CA ALA A 92 -5.56 -3.49 4.03
C ALA A 92 -5.41 -3.83 5.52
N THR A 93 -4.38 -3.30 6.14
CA THR A 93 -4.02 -3.53 7.54
C THR A 93 -3.67 -2.19 8.17
N ASN A 94 -3.99 -2.01 9.45
CA ASN A 94 -3.50 -0.88 10.22
C ASN A 94 -2.44 -1.35 11.21
N TRP A 95 -1.57 -0.42 11.59
CA TRP A 95 -0.82 -0.57 12.81
C TRP A 95 -1.75 -0.34 14.01
N ASP A 96 -2.34 -1.42 14.52
CA ASP A 96 -2.81 -1.50 15.90
C ASP A 96 -2.25 -2.74 16.59
N TYR A 97 -2.35 -2.75 17.92
CA TYR A 97 -1.87 -3.85 18.77
C TYR A 97 -2.53 -5.21 18.42
N TYR A 98 -3.62 -5.21 17.66
CA TYR A 98 -4.44 -6.38 17.37
C TYR A 98 -4.28 -6.91 15.94
N GLY A 99 -3.49 -6.23 15.08
CA GLY A 99 -3.28 -6.64 13.70
C GLY A 99 -4.58 -6.68 12.90
N LYS A 100 -5.51 -5.75 13.16
CA LYS A 100 -6.80 -5.75 12.47
C LYS A 100 -6.60 -5.54 10.96
N GLU A 101 -7.37 -6.29 10.19
CA GLU A 101 -7.30 -6.27 8.73
C GLU A 101 -8.69 -6.16 8.10
N VAL A 102 -8.75 -5.63 6.89
CA VAL A 102 -9.92 -5.74 6.02
C VAL A 102 -9.50 -6.48 4.76
N VAL A 103 -10.05 -7.68 4.59
CA VAL A 103 -9.81 -8.53 3.42
C VAL A 103 -10.78 -8.13 2.32
N GLY A 104 -10.25 -7.70 1.19
CA GLY A 104 -11.00 -7.43 -0.03
C GLY A 104 -11.13 -8.66 -0.93
N PRO A 105 -11.68 -8.49 -2.14
CA PRO A 105 -11.82 -9.58 -3.10
C PRO A 105 -10.47 -9.97 -3.72
N VAL A 106 -10.45 -11.12 -4.38
CA VAL A 106 -9.33 -11.49 -5.27
C VAL A 106 -9.27 -10.52 -6.44
N ILE A 107 -8.10 -9.91 -6.63
CA ILE A 107 -7.86 -9.01 -7.77
C ILE A 107 -7.35 -9.82 -8.96
N LEU A 108 -8.00 -9.64 -10.11
CA LEU A 108 -7.62 -10.29 -11.36
C LEU A 108 -6.25 -9.80 -11.85
N ILE A 109 -5.45 -10.72 -12.38
CA ILE A 109 -4.19 -10.38 -13.02
C ILE A 109 -4.42 -9.52 -14.27
N ASN A 110 -3.49 -8.63 -14.55
CA ASN A 110 -3.49 -7.74 -15.71
C ASN A 110 -4.68 -6.77 -15.80
N VAL A 111 -5.42 -6.57 -14.71
CA VAL A 111 -6.52 -5.59 -14.62
C VAL A 111 -6.14 -4.47 -13.66
N TRP A 112 -6.28 -3.22 -14.11
CA TRP A 112 -6.15 -2.05 -13.24
C TRP A 112 -7.30 -1.99 -12.25
N THR A 113 -6.97 -1.98 -10.96
CA THR A 113 -7.91 -1.85 -9.85
C THR A 113 -7.52 -0.65 -9.01
N HIS A 114 -8.49 0.21 -8.69
CA HIS A 114 -8.27 1.28 -7.73
C HIS A 114 -8.51 0.74 -6.32
N VAL A 115 -7.58 0.98 -5.41
CA VAL A 115 -7.70 0.57 -4.02
C VAL A 115 -7.46 1.79 -3.15
N ALA A 116 -8.28 1.93 -2.11
CA ALA A 116 -8.10 3.00 -1.14
C ALA A 116 -8.41 2.51 0.27
N SER A 117 -7.56 2.87 1.23
CA SER A 117 -7.78 2.64 2.65
C SER A 117 -7.73 3.96 3.42
N THR A 118 -8.54 4.06 4.47
CA THR A 118 -8.55 5.19 5.39
C THR A 118 -8.53 4.68 6.81
N PHE A 119 -7.81 5.33 7.72
CA PHE A 119 -7.82 4.99 9.13
C PHE A 119 -8.07 6.23 9.99
N SER A 120 -8.90 6.07 11.02
CA SER A 120 -8.97 6.97 12.17
C SER A 120 -9.41 6.21 13.41
N THR A 121 -9.14 6.77 14.59
CA THR A 121 -9.56 6.16 15.87
C THR A 121 -11.08 6.11 16.07
N ILE A 122 -11.85 6.89 15.31
CA ILE A 122 -13.31 6.95 15.39
C ILE A 122 -13.97 5.92 14.46
N ASN A 123 -13.35 5.63 13.33
CA ASN A 123 -13.95 4.84 12.26
C ASN A 123 -13.25 3.51 11.99
N GLY A 124 -12.13 3.25 12.66
CA GLY A 124 -11.24 2.15 12.35
C GLY A 124 -10.61 2.28 10.97
N LEU A 125 -10.02 1.19 10.50
CA LEU A 125 -9.60 1.03 9.11
C LEU A 125 -10.85 0.81 8.25
N ARG A 126 -10.96 1.52 7.14
CA ARG A 126 -11.97 1.29 6.09
C ARG A 126 -11.26 1.05 4.77
N PHE A 127 -11.85 0.17 3.95
CA PHE A 127 -11.24 -0.25 2.70
C PHE A 127 -12.23 -0.17 1.54
N TYR A 128 -11.74 0.27 0.38
CA TYR A 128 -12.53 0.56 -0.81
C TYR A 128 -11.85 -0.01 -2.05
N ILE A 129 -12.63 -0.65 -2.91
CA ILE A 129 -12.18 -1.26 -4.17
C ILE A 129 -12.98 -0.66 -5.31
N ASN A 130 -12.31 -0.04 -6.29
CA ASN A 130 -12.93 0.68 -7.40
C ASN A 130 -13.97 1.73 -6.94
N GLY A 131 -13.70 2.37 -5.80
CA GLY A 131 -14.60 3.36 -5.19
C GLY A 131 -15.77 2.78 -4.40
N ILE A 132 -15.92 1.45 -4.37
CA ILE A 132 -16.98 0.75 -3.63
C ILE A 132 -16.44 0.35 -2.26
N TYR A 133 -17.21 0.61 -1.21
CA TYR A 133 -16.87 0.20 0.16
C TYR A 133 -16.80 -1.34 0.27
N SER A 134 -15.68 -1.84 0.79
CA SER A 134 -15.43 -3.28 0.95
C SER A 134 -15.56 -3.74 2.39
N GLY A 135 -15.28 -2.88 3.38
CA GLY A 135 -15.36 -3.26 4.78
C GLY A 135 -14.63 -2.33 5.74
N THR A 136 -14.73 -2.66 7.03
CA THR A 136 -14.06 -1.95 8.12
C THR A 136 -13.68 -2.89 9.25
N THR A 137 -12.65 -2.53 10.01
CA THR A 137 -12.28 -3.20 11.26
C THR A 137 -13.19 -2.82 12.44
N GLY A 138 -14.04 -1.80 12.28
CA GLY A 138 -14.68 -1.13 13.40
C GLY A 138 -13.65 -0.42 14.29
N VAL A 139 -14.13 0.20 15.37
CA VAL A 139 -13.27 0.77 16.42
C VAL A 139 -12.59 -0.33 17.23
#